data_AF-A0A2X0MCW6-F1
#
_entry.id   AF-A0A2X0MCW6-F1
#
_cell.length_a   1.000
_cell.length_b   1.000
_cell.length_c   1.000
_cell.angle_alpha   90.00
_cell.angle_beta   90.00
_cell.angle_gamma   90.00
#
_symmetry.space_group_name_H-M   'P 1'
#
loop_
_entity.id
_entity.type
_entity.pdbx_description
1 polymer ?
#
loop_
_entity_poly.entity_id
_entity_poly.type
_entity_poly.pdbx_seq_one_letter_code
_entity_poly.pdbx_strand_id
1 'polypeptide(L)'
;MASTRPAMQVCLPVISEKGMIMHYGVNHEDWVWKVRSEAGVVGAFEKVYNTQDLIVSFDVIKIQFPHRKDAPANKPWAHQDQDPEQPGFRCLQGLVNLNPCGDDDGGLVVMPGAHLISEEYHTTFRDEERLWQWTNEWYGYKVSERLETGLAWLKERGYEFKKLNLNPGDLVIWDSRVPHYNVSPKGDHVRMAIYTCYAPVSTATREDLLRKKEAFEVKTTPLAGVGSSHWPQCLQSFNRPAVRNDGTPCPANRTAPFHEPVFNERNYKLTGIPYIATAA
;
A
#
# COMPACT_ATOMS: atom_id res chain seq x y z
N MET A 1 25.48 31.43 1.67
CA MET A 1 24.09 31.86 1.39
C MET A 1 23.17 30.74 1.84
N ALA A 2 22.41 30.95 2.92
CA ALA A 2 21.46 29.95 3.41
C ALA A 2 20.32 29.82 2.39
N SER A 3 20.23 28.66 1.75
CA SER A 3 19.12 28.34 0.84
C SER A 3 17.84 28.29 1.67
N THR A 4 17.01 29.30 1.51
CA THR A 4 15.64 29.36 2.02
C THR A 4 14.80 28.31 1.29
N ARG A 5 14.89 27.04 1.72
CA ARG A 5 13.87 26.06 1.37
C ARG A 5 12.55 26.53 2.00
N PRO A 6 11.44 26.56 1.25
CA PRO A 6 10.23 27.24 1.69
C PRO A 6 9.64 26.53 2.90
N ALA A 7 9.10 27.32 3.83
CA ALA A 7 8.52 26.90 5.12
C ALA A 7 7.50 25.73 5.06
N MET A 8 6.98 25.36 3.88
CA MET A 8 6.05 24.22 3.72
C MET A 8 6.63 22.88 4.18
N GLN A 9 7.93 22.64 4.00
CA GLN A 9 8.52 21.34 4.36
C GLN A 9 8.55 21.10 5.88
N VAL A 10 8.62 22.17 6.68
CA VAL A 10 8.66 22.10 8.14
C VAL A 10 7.28 21.71 8.71
N CYS A 11 6.20 22.17 8.07
CA CYS A 11 4.83 22.01 8.57
C CYS A 11 4.13 20.73 8.08
N LEU A 12 4.62 20.08 7.02
CA LEU A 12 4.01 18.85 6.49
C LEU A 12 4.59 17.59 7.18
N PRO A 13 3.82 16.49 7.25
CA PRO A 13 4.37 15.22 7.72
C PRO A 13 5.49 14.75 6.77
N VAL A 14 6.31 13.83 7.25
CA VAL A 14 7.25 13.08 6.40
C VAL A 14 6.42 12.19 5.48
N ILE A 15 6.48 12.49 4.19
CA ILE A 15 5.75 11.81 3.12
C ILE A 15 6.79 11.32 2.13
N SER A 16 6.70 10.07 1.69
CA SER A 16 7.57 9.54 0.64
C SER A 16 7.32 10.23 -0.71
N GLU A 17 8.25 10.12 -1.65
CA GLU A 17 8.07 10.60 -3.04
C GLU A 17 6.75 10.10 -3.68
N LYS A 18 6.36 8.89 -3.31
CA LYS A 18 5.15 8.20 -3.79
C LYS A 18 3.89 8.58 -2.99
N GLY A 19 3.97 9.54 -2.07
CA GLY A 19 2.82 10.04 -1.30
C GLY A 19 2.42 9.21 -0.10
N MET A 20 3.29 8.32 0.39
CA MET A 20 2.96 7.42 1.49
C MET A 20 3.38 8.03 2.83
N ILE A 21 2.51 7.92 3.83
CA ILE A 21 2.83 8.22 5.23
C ILE A 21 2.85 6.90 5.98
N MET A 22 4.06 6.47 6.36
CA MET A 22 4.31 5.17 7.00
C MET A 22 4.61 5.30 8.50
N HIS A 23 4.74 6.56 8.96
CA HIS A 23 5.19 6.90 10.30
C HIS A 23 4.03 7.36 11.17
N TYR A 24 4.36 7.87 12.36
CA TYR A 24 3.43 8.58 13.23
C TYR A 24 2.28 7.72 13.75
N GLY A 25 2.38 6.40 13.90
CA GLY A 25 1.22 5.66 14.40
C GLY A 25 0.02 5.61 13.42
N VAL A 26 0.14 6.18 12.21
CA VAL A 26 -1.02 6.53 11.39
C VAL A 26 -1.82 5.31 10.94
N ASN A 27 -1.13 4.19 10.73
CA ASN A 27 -1.72 2.92 10.33
C ASN A 27 -2.67 2.35 11.40
N HIS A 28 -2.65 2.91 12.61
CA HIS A 28 -3.48 2.49 13.74
C HIS A 28 -4.38 3.58 14.29
N GLU A 29 -4.55 4.70 13.58
CA GLU A 29 -5.53 5.71 13.98
C GLU A 29 -6.95 5.16 13.97
N ASP A 30 -7.77 5.65 14.90
CA ASP A 30 -9.19 5.31 14.97
C ASP A 30 -9.92 5.50 13.63
N TRP A 31 -9.67 6.61 12.91
CA TRP A 31 -10.31 6.85 11.61
C TRP A 31 -9.83 5.90 10.51
N VAL A 32 -8.59 5.42 10.56
CA VAL A 32 -8.08 4.40 9.63
C VAL A 32 -8.75 3.06 9.91
N TRP A 33 -8.89 2.70 11.19
CA TRP A 33 -9.59 1.49 11.61
C TRP A 33 -11.09 1.53 11.30
N LYS A 34 -11.74 2.69 11.42
CA LYS A 34 -13.13 2.88 11.00
C LYS A 34 -13.32 2.54 9.52
N VAL A 35 -12.42 3.01 8.65
CA VAL A 35 -12.49 2.67 7.22
C VAL A 35 -12.20 1.18 6.97
N ARG A 36 -11.20 0.60 7.64
CA ARG A 36 -10.93 -0.85 7.57
C ARG A 36 -12.08 -1.71 8.11
N SER A 37 -12.91 -1.14 8.96
CA SER A 37 -14.02 -1.85 9.60
C SER A 37 -15.37 -1.58 8.93
N GLU A 38 -15.39 -0.75 7.88
CA GLU A 38 -16.62 -0.40 7.19
C GLU A 38 -17.23 -1.66 6.54
N ALA A 39 -18.52 -1.88 6.74
CA ALA A 39 -19.17 -3.13 6.33
C ALA A 39 -19.12 -3.31 4.81
N GLY A 40 -19.25 -2.22 4.05
CA GLY A 40 -19.10 -2.24 2.59
C GLY A 40 -17.67 -2.57 2.13
N VAL A 41 -16.66 -2.21 2.92
CA VAL A 41 -15.27 -2.52 2.63
C VAL A 41 -14.98 -3.99 2.93
N VAL A 42 -15.19 -4.42 4.17
CA VAL A 42 -14.93 -5.80 4.60
C VAL A 42 -15.74 -6.79 3.76
N GLY A 43 -17.04 -6.51 3.56
CA GLY A 43 -17.95 -7.37 2.82
C GLY A 43 -17.55 -7.61 1.35
N ALA A 44 -16.84 -6.67 0.72
CA ALA A 44 -16.31 -6.87 -0.63
C ALA A 44 -15.25 -7.98 -0.65
N PHE A 45 -14.35 -8.01 0.34
CA PHE A 45 -13.34 -9.05 0.44
C PHE A 45 -13.94 -10.38 0.92
N GLU A 46 -14.90 -10.35 1.85
CA GLU A 46 -15.62 -11.57 2.29
C GLU A 46 -16.27 -12.28 1.11
N LYS A 47 -16.86 -11.51 0.19
CA LYS A 47 -17.46 -12.02 -1.03
C LYS A 47 -16.44 -12.67 -1.96
N VAL A 48 -15.28 -12.05 -2.17
CA VAL A 48 -14.27 -12.60 -3.08
C VAL A 48 -13.61 -13.85 -2.50
N TYR A 49 -13.33 -13.86 -1.19
CA TYR A 49 -12.69 -14.99 -0.53
C TYR A 49 -13.67 -16.06 -0.04
N ASN A 50 -14.97 -15.80 -0.11
CA ASN A 50 -16.03 -16.68 0.38
C ASN A 50 -15.86 -17.08 1.87
N THR A 51 -15.48 -16.12 2.71
CA THR A 51 -15.35 -16.32 4.17
C THR A 51 -15.45 -14.99 4.91
N GLN A 52 -15.96 -15.02 6.15
CA GLN A 52 -15.97 -13.87 7.07
C GLN A 52 -14.72 -13.82 7.96
N ASP A 53 -13.97 -14.92 8.04
CA ASP A 53 -12.77 -15.02 8.87
C ASP A 53 -11.57 -14.38 8.15
N LEU A 54 -11.58 -13.05 8.12
CA LEU A 54 -10.56 -12.24 7.47
C LEU A 54 -9.62 -11.57 8.48
N ILE A 55 -8.40 -11.30 8.02
CA ILE A 55 -7.44 -10.38 8.64
C ILE A 55 -7.10 -9.26 7.66
N VAL A 56 -6.75 -8.08 8.18
CA VAL A 56 -6.41 -6.89 7.38
C VAL A 56 -4.93 -6.53 7.50
N SER A 57 -4.33 -6.00 6.43
CA SER A 57 -2.99 -5.41 6.47
C SER A 57 -2.95 -4.17 7.36
N PHE A 58 -1.81 -3.94 8.02
CA PHE A 58 -1.55 -2.71 8.78
C PHE A 58 -0.84 -1.69 7.89
N ASP A 59 -1.33 -1.60 6.66
CA ASP A 59 -0.74 -0.81 5.59
C ASP A 59 -0.84 0.69 5.87
N VAL A 60 -0.17 1.44 5.01
CA VAL A 60 0.07 2.86 5.14
C VAL A 60 -1.12 3.68 4.67
N ILE A 61 -1.12 4.97 4.97
CA ILE A 61 -2.03 5.90 4.30
C ILE A 61 -1.32 6.64 3.18
N LYS A 62 -2.10 7.13 2.23
CA LYS A 62 -1.64 7.94 1.13
C LYS A 62 -2.15 9.36 1.26
N ILE A 63 -1.24 10.34 1.20
CA ILE A 63 -1.55 11.76 1.04
C ILE A 63 -0.59 12.35 0.00
N GLN A 64 -1.13 12.90 -1.08
CA GLN A 64 -0.35 13.67 -2.06
C GLN A 64 -0.95 15.05 -2.24
N PHE A 65 -0.13 16.05 -1.95
CA PHE A 65 -0.47 17.44 -2.20
C PHE A 65 -0.10 17.82 -3.63
N PRO A 66 -0.94 18.62 -4.32
CA PRO A 66 -0.59 19.18 -5.61
C PRO A 66 0.55 20.21 -5.47
N HIS A 67 1.21 20.51 -6.58
CA HIS A 67 2.18 21.61 -6.71
C HIS A 67 3.36 21.58 -5.71
N ARG A 68 3.71 20.41 -5.17
CA ARG A 68 4.88 20.23 -4.30
C ARG A 68 6.17 20.47 -5.09
N LYS A 69 6.92 21.51 -4.70
CA LYS A 69 8.23 21.87 -5.31
C LYS A 69 9.44 21.29 -4.56
N ASP A 70 9.21 20.75 -3.38
CA ASP A 70 10.21 20.23 -2.44
C ASP A 70 10.32 18.69 -2.48
N ALA A 71 9.56 18.03 -3.36
CA ALA A 71 9.62 16.60 -3.63
C ALA A 71 10.08 16.34 -5.07
N PRO A 72 10.84 15.26 -5.32
CA PRO A 72 11.16 14.83 -6.68
C PRO A 72 9.90 14.53 -7.50
N ALA A 73 10.03 14.65 -8.82
CA ALA A 73 8.96 14.29 -9.73
C ALA A 73 8.74 12.77 -9.73
N ASN A 74 7.53 12.34 -9.36
CA ASN A 74 7.11 10.94 -9.39
C ASN A 74 6.93 10.46 -10.84
N LYS A 75 7.96 9.82 -11.38
CA LYS A 75 7.95 9.20 -12.72
C LYS A 75 7.18 7.87 -12.69
N PRO A 76 6.60 7.40 -13.82
CA PRO A 76 5.97 6.09 -13.88
C PRO A 76 6.91 4.98 -13.38
N TRP A 77 6.37 4.09 -12.56
CA TRP A 77 7.11 3.03 -11.86
C TRP A 77 6.26 1.76 -11.79
N ALA A 78 5.91 1.24 -12.97
CA ALA A 78 5.09 0.04 -13.07
C ALA A 78 5.72 -1.12 -12.29
N HIS A 79 4.93 -1.73 -11.42
CA HIS A 79 5.32 -2.88 -10.63
C HIS A 79 4.13 -3.80 -10.38
N GLN A 80 4.42 -5.02 -9.93
CA GLN A 80 3.47 -5.86 -9.22
C GLN A 80 4.04 -6.14 -7.82
N ASP A 81 3.17 -6.45 -6.87
CA ASP A 81 3.59 -6.80 -5.51
C ASP A 81 3.33 -8.28 -5.21
N GLN A 82 3.84 -9.15 -6.07
CA GLN A 82 3.88 -10.58 -5.84
C GLN A 82 5.16 -11.17 -6.44
N ASP A 83 5.76 -12.11 -5.73
CA ASP A 83 6.93 -12.85 -6.18
C ASP A 83 6.70 -13.51 -7.56
N PRO A 84 7.49 -13.16 -8.59
CA PRO A 84 7.46 -13.80 -9.91
C PRO A 84 7.62 -15.33 -9.88
N GLU A 85 8.32 -15.86 -8.87
CA GLU A 85 8.54 -17.31 -8.71
C GLU A 85 7.35 -18.03 -8.06
N GLN A 86 6.34 -17.28 -7.58
CA GLN A 86 5.13 -17.80 -6.95
C GLN A 86 3.89 -17.43 -7.80
N PRO A 87 3.63 -18.17 -8.90
CA PRO A 87 2.50 -17.89 -9.78
C PRO A 87 1.16 -18.17 -9.11
N GLY A 88 0.08 -17.80 -9.80
CA GLY A 88 -1.28 -17.95 -9.29
C GLY A 88 -1.71 -16.81 -8.35
N PHE A 89 -2.97 -16.83 -7.94
CA PHE A 89 -3.54 -15.81 -7.06
C PHE A 89 -3.09 -16.01 -5.61
N ARG A 90 -2.60 -14.94 -4.96
CA ARG A 90 -2.20 -14.96 -3.55
C ARG A 90 -2.85 -13.85 -2.71
N CYS A 91 -2.98 -12.64 -3.25
CA CYS A 91 -3.45 -11.49 -2.49
C CYS A 91 -4.34 -10.57 -3.33
N LEU A 92 -5.40 -10.05 -2.71
CA LEU A 92 -6.08 -8.86 -3.18
C LEU A 92 -5.53 -7.65 -2.44
N GLN A 93 -4.93 -6.77 -3.21
CA GLN A 93 -4.70 -5.43 -2.74
C GLN A 93 -5.97 -4.61 -2.81
N GLY A 94 -6.03 -3.56 -1.99
CA GLY A 94 -7.12 -2.62 -2.05
C GLY A 94 -6.80 -1.25 -1.48
N LEU A 95 -7.59 -0.27 -1.89
CA LEU A 95 -7.60 1.06 -1.29
C LEU A 95 -9.01 1.63 -1.25
N VAL A 96 -9.28 2.41 -0.22
CA VAL A 96 -10.46 3.27 -0.12
C VAL A 96 -10.03 4.70 -0.44
N ASN A 97 -10.66 5.28 -1.44
CA ASN A 97 -10.41 6.65 -1.89
C ASN A 97 -11.21 7.64 -1.02
N LEU A 98 -10.56 8.69 -0.51
CA LEU A 98 -11.19 9.63 0.44
C LEU A 98 -11.48 11.02 -0.16
N ASN A 99 -10.84 11.37 -1.28
CA ASN A 99 -11.00 12.65 -1.96
C ASN A 99 -11.43 12.45 -3.41
N PRO A 100 -12.04 13.45 -4.08
CA PRO A 100 -12.26 13.39 -5.52
C PRO A 100 -10.95 13.08 -6.26
N CYS A 101 -11.04 12.20 -7.25
CA CYS A 101 -9.91 11.73 -8.04
C CYS A 101 -10.33 11.66 -9.52
N GLY A 102 -10.17 12.76 -10.25
CA GLY A 102 -10.39 12.88 -11.71
C GLY A 102 -9.10 12.77 -12.52
N ASP A 103 -9.17 12.92 -13.85
CA ASP A 103 -8.06 12.65 -14.78
C ASP A 103 -6.74 13.37 -14.43
N ASP A 104 -6.82 14.61 -13.94
CA ASP A 104 -5.68 15.43 -13.55
C ASP A 104 -5.26 15.26 -12.09
N ASP A 105 -6.01 14.50 -11.29
CA ASP A 105 -5.70 14.25 -9.89
C ASP A 105 -4.73 13.08 -9.72
N GLY A 106 -4.11 13.03 -8.54
CA GLY A 106 -3.25 11.92 -8.17
C GLY A 106 -4.10 10.67 -8.05
N GLY A 107 -3.59 9.53 -8.49
CA GLY A 107 -4.42 8.34 -8.59
C GLY A 107 -3.63 7.06 -8.73
N LEU A 108 -4.38 5.96 -8.73
CA LEU A 108 -3.87 4.65 -9.07
C LEU A 108 -3.99 4.47 -10.58
N VAL A 109 -2.92 3.97 -11.19
CA VAL A 109 -2.88 3.53 -12.57
C VAL A 109 -2.66 2.03 -12.57
N VAL A 110 -3.54 1.28 -13.22
CA VAL A 110 -3.50 -0.18 -13.30
C VAL A 110 -3.46 -0.63 -14.75
N MET A 111 -3.00 -1.84 -15.01
CA MET A 111 -3.13 -2.51 -16.31
C MET A 111 -4.12 -3.68 -16.19
N PRO A 112 -5.44 -3.43 -16.37
CA PRO A 112 -6.46 -4.45 -16.12
C PRO A 112 -6.24 -5.69 -17.00
N GLY A 113 -6.50 -6.86 -16.43
CA GLY A 113 -6.37 -8.14 -17.14
C GLY A 113 -4.95 -8.69 -17.25
N ALA A 114 -3.89 -7.88 -17.15
CA ALA A 114 -2.51 -8.36 -17.34
C ALA A 114 -2.06 -9.39 -16.29
N HIS A 115 -2.70 -9.42 -15.11
CA HIS A 115 -2.50 -10.49 -14.11
C HIS A 115 -2.82 -11.90 -14.64
N LEU A 116 -3.68 -12.03 -15.66
CA LEU A 116 -4.05 -13.32 -16.26
C LEU A 116 -2.90 -13.95 -17.05
N ILE A 117 -1.95 -13.14 -17.52
CA ILE A 117 -0.75 -13.59 -18.25
C ILE A 117 0.53 -13.33 -17.47
N SER A 118 0.43 -13.06 -16.16
CA SER A 118 1.57 -12.78 -15.31
C SER A 118 2.59 -13.93 -15.32
N GLU A 119 2.13 -15.19 -15.30
CA GLU A 119 3.01 -16.36 -15.35
C GLU A 119 3.72 -16.51 -16.70
N GLU A 120 3.01 -16.29 -17.81
CA GLU A 120 3.62 -16.28 -19.16
C GLU A 120 4.66 -15.16 -19.27
N TYR A 121 4.34 -13.97 -18.78
CA TYR A 121 5.25 -12.84 -18.73
C TYR A 121 6.53 -13.19 -17.95
N HIS A 122 6.41 -13.68 -16.72
CA HIS A 122 7.57 -13.98 -15.88
C HIS A 122 8.38 -15.19 -16.38
N THR A 123 7.76 -16.08 -17.15
CA THR A 123 8.48 -17.13 -17.87
C THR A 123 9.25 -16.56 -19.07
N THR A 124 8.63 -15.65 -19.84
CA THR A 124 9.22 -15.04 -21.04
C THR A 124 10.40 -14.12 -20.69
N PHE A 125 10.28 -13.34 -19.62
CA PHE A 125 11.27 -12.36 -19.18
C PHE A 125 12.10 -12.84 -17.98
N ARG A 126 12.16 -14.17 -17.74
CA ARG A 126 12.86 -14.76 -16.59
C ARG A 126 14.33 -14.33 -16.48
N ASP A 127 15.00 -14.27 -17.64
CA ASP A 127 16.42 -13.96 -17.75
C ASP A 127 16.69 -12.45 -17.88
N GLU A 128 15.65 -11.61 -17.88
CA GLU A 128 15.82 -10.16 -17.87
C GLU A 128 16.45 -9.71 -16.54
N GLU A 129 17.52 -8.92 -16.61
CA GLU A 129 18.16 -8.34 -15.42
C GLU A 129 17.11 -7.60 -14.57
N ARG A 130 16.93 -7.99 -13.30
CA ARG A 130 15.92 -7.39 -12.44
C ARG A 130 16.32 -5.99 -12.00
N LEU A 131 15.34 -5.10 -11.90
CA LEU A 131 15.51 -3.82 -11.21
C LEU A 131 15.78 -4.05 -9.72
N TRP A 132 16.40 -3.07 -9.05
CA TRP A 132 16.58 -3.14 -7.59
C TRP A 132 15.23 -3.35 -6.90
N GLN A 133 15.16 -4.37 -6.05
CA GLN A 133 14.00 -4.72 -5.27
C GLN A 133 14.38 -4.84 -3.80
N TRP A 134 13.50 -4.37 -2.92
CA TRP A 134 13.70 -4.44 -1.48
C TRP A 134 13.23 -5.78 -0.89
N THR A 135 12.35 -6.50 -1.62
CA THR A 135 11.87 -7.87 -1.31
C THR A 135 11.64 -8.64 -2.60
N ASN A 136 11.48 -9.97 -2.48
CA ASN A 136 11.03 -10.80 -3.61
C ASN A 136 9.57 -10.58 -3.98
N GLU A 137 8.74 -10.08 -3.06
CA GLU A 137 7.33 -9.78 -3.29
C GLU A 137 7.12 -8.47 -4.08
N TRP A 138 8.16 -7.89 -4.67
CA TRP A 138 8.07 -6.71 -5.50
C TRP A 138 8.83 -6.95 -6.80
N TYR A 139 8.16 -6.76 -7.94
CA TYR A 139 8.77 -6.85 -9.25
C TYR A 139 8.49 -5.56 -10.04
N GLY A 140 9.56 -4.87 -10.44
CA GLY A 140 9.49 -3.66 -11.25
C GLY A 140 9.61 -3.96 -12.74
N TYR A 141 8.67 -3.44 -13.53
CA TYR A 141 8.72 -3.52 -14.98
C TYR A 141 9.65 -2.44 -15.53
N LYS A 142 10.59 -2.81 -16.41
CA LYS A 142 11.50 -1.86 -17.04
C LYS A 142 10.75 -0.89 -17.96
N VAL A 143 11.15 0.39 -17.88
CA VAL A 143 10.67 1.46 -18.76
C VAL A 143 11.82 1.84 -19.70
N SER A 144 11.65 1.66 -21.01
CA SER A 144 12.58 2.13 -22.05
C SER A 144 11.81 2.69 -23.24
N GLU A 145 12.23 3.84 -23.73
CA GLU A 145 11.74 4.45 -24.99
C GLU A 145 12.35 3.80 -26.24
N ARG A 146 13.37 2.94 -26.08
CA ARG A 146 14.06 2.24 -27.16
C ARG A 146 13.95 0.72 -26.94
N LEU A 147 13.03 0.09 -27.68
CA LEU A 147 12.83 -1.35 -27.95
C LEU A 147 12.55 -2.33 -26.78
N GLU A 148 11.62 -3.26 -27.06
CA GLU A 148 11.37 -4.60 -26.47
C GLU A 148 11.40 -4.74 -24.94
N THR A 149 10.81 -3.79 -24.20
CA THR A 149 10.55 -4.02 -22.77
C THR A 149 9.37 -4.96 -22.57
N GLY A 150 9.31 -5.60 -21.41
CA GLY A 150 8.12 -6.33 -21.01
C GLY A 150 6.82 -5.49 -21.04
N LEU A 151 6.91 -4.17 -20.82
CA LEU A 151 5.74 -3.28 -20.99
C LEU A 151 5.30 -3.16 -22.46
N ALA A 152 6.23 -3.15 -23.41
CA ALA A 152 5.90 -3.17 -24.84
C ALA A 152 5.26 -4.49 -25.24
N TRP A 153 5.77 -5.62 -24.72
CA TRP A 153 5.22 -6.95 -24.94
C TRP A 153 3.78 -7.09 -24.41
N LEU A 154 3.49 -6.49 -23.25
CA LEU A 154 2.13 -6.41 -22.70
C LEU A 154 1.23 -5.55 -23.59
N LYS A 155 1.72 -4.41 -24.07
CA LYS A 155 0.98 -3.51 -24.97
C LYS A 155 0.61 -4.17 -26.30
N GLU A 156 1.53 -4.90 -26.91
CA GLU A 156 1.29 -5.65 -28.17
C GLU A 156 0.20 -6.72 -28.02
N ARG A 157 0.01 -7.23 -26.80
CA ARG A 157 -1.06 -8.18 -26.45
C ARG A 157 -2.37 -7.50 -26.03
N GLY A 158 -2.46 -6.18 -26.19
CA GLY A 158 -3.67 -5.40 -25.93
C GLY A 158 -3.86 -4.96 -24.48
N TYR A 159 -2.83 -5.06 -23.63
CA TYR A 159 -2.89 -4.60 -22.25
C TYR A 159 -2.37 -3.17 -22.13
N GLU A 160 -3.20 -2.28 -21.59
CA GLU A 160 -2.87 -0.87 -21.46
C GLU A 160 -3.11 -0.36 -20.05
N PHE A 161 -2.29 0.61 -19.64
CA PHE A 161 -2.46 1.31 -18.38
C PHE A 161 -3.70 2.22 -18.42
N LYS A 162 -4.53 2.12 -17.39
CA LYS A 162 -5.71 2.95 -17.17
C LYS A 162 -5.58 3.64 -15.81
N LYS A 163 -5.64 4.97 -15.83
CA LYS A 163 -5.76 5.79 -14.62
C LYS A 163 -7.20 5.67 -14.13
N LEU A 164 -7.37 5.37 -12.84
CA LEU A 164 -8.69 5.23 -12.25
C LEU A 164 -9.22 6.59 -11.80
N ASN A 165 -10.45 6.90 -12.19
CA ASN A 165 -11.21 8.02 -11.66
C ASN A 165 -12.16 7.51 -10.58
N LEU A 166 -12.09 8.12 -9.40
CA LEU A 166 -12.74 7.61 -8.19
C LEU A 166 -13.42 8.76 -7.45
N ASN A 167 -14.59 8.47 -6.88
CA ASN A 167 -15.28 9.34 -5.94
C ASN A 167 -14.84 9.05 -4.50
N PRO A 168 -15.02 10.00 -3.56
CA PRO A 168 -14.87 9.72 -2.14
C PRO A 168 -15.75 8.54 -1.72
N GLY A 169 -15.17 7.57 -1.01
CA GLY A 169 -15.82 6.35 -0.55
C GLY A 169 -15.65 5.14 -1.48
N ASP A 170 -15.17 5.33 -2.71
CA ASP A 170 -14.96 4.21 -3.62
C ASP A 170 -13.86 3.26 -3.10
N LEU A 171 -14.18 1.97 -3.07
CA LEU A 171 -13.23 0.89 -2.84
C LEU A 171 -12.73 0.36 -4.18
N VAL A 172 -11.41 0.31 -4.34
CA VAL A 172 -10.75 -0.38 -5.45
C VAL A 172 -10.06 -1.62 -4.90
N ILE A 173 -10.25 -2.76 -5.57
CA ILE A 173 -9.56 -4.02 -5.28
C ILE A 173 -8.88 -4.53 -6.56
N TRP A 174 -7.68 -5.10 -6.42
CA TRP A 174 -6.96 -5.70 -7.53
C TRP A 174 -6.10 -6.87 -7.07
N ASP A 175 -5.88 -7.83 -7.97
CA ASP A 175 -4.94 -8.93 -7.77
C ASP A 175 -3.50 -8.40 -7.68
N SER A 176 -2.71 -8.88 -6.71
CA SER A 176 -1.33 -8.44 -6.46
C SER A 176 -0.39 -8.56 -7.68
N ARG A 177 -0.75 -9.36 -8.68
CA ARG A 177 -0.03 -9.51 -9.95
C ARG A 177 -0.34 -8.44 -10.99
N VAL A 178 -1.40 -7.63 -10.80
CA VAL A 178 -1.75 -6.57 -11.74
C VAL A 178 -0.61 -5.55 -11.81
N PRO A 179 -0.03 -5.26 -12.98
CA PRO A 179 0.91 -4.16 -13.14
C PRO A 179 0.22 -2.85 -12.78
N HIS A 180 0.81 -2.10 -11.86
CA HIS A 180 0.23 -0.85 -11.40
C HIS A 180 1.31 0.12 -10.92
N TYR A 181 0.92 1.37 -10.74
CA TYR A 181 1.72 2.41 -10.10
C TYR A 181 0.83 3.59 -9.72
N ASN A 182 1.39 4.60 -9.07
CA ASN A 182 0.67 5.79 -8.69
C ASN A 182 1.20 7.03 -9.38
N VAL A 183 0.30 7.93 -9.76
CA VAL A 183 0.64 9.26 -10.29
C VAL A 183 0.37 10.34 -9.24
N SER A 184 1.15 11.41 -9.30
CA SER A 184 0.94 12.61 -8.47
C SER A 184 -0.10 13.53 -9.10
N PRO A 185 -0.86 14.30 -8.29
CA PRO A 185 -1.82 15.27 -8.81
C PRO A 185 -1.14 16.36 -9.65
N LYS A 186 -1.73 16.66 -10.79
CA LYS A 186 -1.42 17.80 -11.67
C LYS A 186 -2.41 18.95 -11.45
N GLY A 187 -3.65 18.63 -11.08
CA GLY A 187 -4.68 19.59 -10.70
C GLY A 187 -4.51 20.13 -9.27
N ASP A 188 -5.60 20.61 -8.67
CA ASP A 188 -5.58 21.31 -7.38
C ASP A 188 -6.10 20.47 -6.21
N HIS A 189 -6.55 19.24 -6.45
CA HIS A 189 -7.06 18.38 -5.37
C HIS A 189 -5.93 17.62 -4.67
N VAL A 190 -6.01 17.60 -3.34
CA VAL A 190 -5.21 16.68 -2.52
C VAL A 190 -5.75 15.27 -2.71
N ARG A 191 -4.86 14.34 -3.05
CA ARG A 191 -5.20 12.91 -3.07
C ARG A 191 -5.06 12.36 -1.66
N MET A 192 -6.09 11.66 -1.19
CA MET A 192 -6.03 10.89 0.05
C MET A 192 -6.66 9.51 -0.15
N ALA A 193 -5.97 8.47 0.33
CA ALA A 193 -6.49 7.11 0.32
C ALA A 193 -5.94 6.32 1.52
N ILE A 194 -6.67 5.28 1.92
CA ILE A 194 -6.21 4.30 2.89
C ILE A 194 -6.04 2.98 2.16
N TYR A 195 -4.86 2.35 2.27
CA TYR A 195 -4.69 0.99 1.76
C TYR A 195 -5.34 -0.01 2.71
N THR A 196 -6.14 -0.89 2.13
CA THR A 196 -6.97 -1.87 2.85
C THR A 196 -6.93 -3.19 2.09
N CYS A 197 -6.02 -4.07 2.48
CA CYS A 197 -5.86 -5.39 1.88
C CYS A 197 -6.28 -6.44 2.91
N TYR A 198 -7.01 -7.46 2.48
CA TYR A 198 -7.52 -8.50 3.37
C TYR A 198 -7.19 -9.87 2.81
N ALA A 199 -7.06 -10.85 3.69
CA ALA A 199 -6.94 -12.25 3.34
C ALA A 199 -7.65 -13.12 4.38
N PRO A 200 -8.07 -14.33 4.01
CA PRO A 200 -8.55 -15.32 4.97
C PRO A 200 -7.51 -15.57 6.05
N VAL A 201 -7.93 -15.71 7.30
CA VAL A 201 -7.02 -16.06 8.40
C VAL A 201 -6.33 -17.40 8.17
N SER A 202 -6.95 -18.31 7.41
CA SER A 202 -6.36 -19.60 7.02
C SER A 202 -5.08 -19.48 6.18
N THR A 203 -4.76 -18.29 5.68
CA THR A 203 -3.51 -18.00 4.96
C THR A 203 -2.40 -17.49 5.88
N ALA A 204 -2.67 -17.27 7.17
CA ALA A 204 -1.70 -16.83 8.17
C ALA A 204 -1.27 -17.99 9.06
N THR A 205 0.03 -18.07 9.34
CA THR A 205 0.56 -18.97 10.36
C THR A 205 0.38 -18.37 11.76
N ARG A 206 0.53 -19.19 12.81
CA ARG A 206 0.60 -18.67 14.19
C ARG A 206 1.70 -17.62 14.36
N GLU A 207 2.85 -17.78 13.70
CA GLU A 207 3.94 -16.80 13.74
C GLU A 207 3.53 -15.46 13.12
N ASP A 208 2.84 -15.48 11.99
CA ASP A 208 2.32 -14.26 11.35
C ASP A 208 1.34 -13.52 12.28
N LEU A 209 0.44 -14.25 12.94
CA LEU A 209 -0.51 -13.65 13.87
C LEU A 209 0.18 -13.07 15.12
N LEU A 210 1.26 -13.71 15.61
CA LEU A 210 2.08 -13.16 16.69
C LEU A 210 2.81 -11.89 16.26
N ARG A 211 3.35 -11.85 15.03
CA ARG A 211 3.96 -10.65 14.45
C ARG A 211 2.95 -9.53 14.28
N LYS A 212 1.71 -9.83 13.87
CA LYS A 212 0.60 -8.87 13.87
C LYS A 212 0.29 -8.36 15.27
N LYS A 213 0.23 -9.24 16.28
CA LYS A 213 0.03 -8.81 17.67
C LYS A 213 1.11 -7.84 18.12
N GLU A 214 2.37 -8.15 17.83
CA GLU A 214 3.49 -7.28 18.16
C GLU A 214 3.35 -5.90 17.48
N ALA A 215 3.06 -5.90 16.18
CA ALA A 215 2.88 -4.67 15.41
C ALA A 215 1.71 -3.82 15.93
N PHE A 216 0.64 -4.47 16.39
CA PHE A 216 -0.54 -3.79 16.90
C PHE A 216 -0.38 -3.32 18.36
N GLU A 217 0.21 -4.11 19.26
CA GLU A 217 0.19 -3.86 20.71
C GLU A 217 1.45 -3.21 21.26
N VAL A 218 2.63 -3.49 20.69
CA VAL A 218 3.91 -3.02 21.23
C VAL A 218 4.18 -1.58 20.78
N LYS A 219 3.23 -0.66 20.97
CA LYS A 219 3.27 0.76 20.53
C LYS A 219 4.23 1.65 21.34
N THR A 220 4.92 1.10 22.33
CA THR A 220 5.58 1.83 23.41
C THR A 220 7.11 1.83 23.36
N THR A 221 7.72 1.10 22.42
CA THR A 221 9.17 1.18 22.21
C THR A 221 9.49 2.02 20.97
N PRO A 222 10.66 2.68 20.90
CA PRO A 222 11.17 3.27 19.65
C PRO A 222 11.34 2.23 18.53
N LEU A 223 11.25 0.94 18.87
CA LEU A 223 11.40 -0.22 18.00
C LEU A 223 10.06 -0.84 17.54
N ALA A 224 8.92 -0.28 17.97
CA ALA A 224 7.56 -0.71 17.66
C ALA A 224 7.22 -0.64 16.16
N GLY A 225 7.09 -1.78 15.48
CA GLY A 225 6.60 -1.85 14.10
C GLY A 225 5.13 -1.46 13.99
N VAL A 226 4.85 -0.18 13.74
CA VAL A 226 3.48 0.34 13.74
C VAL A 226 2.69 0.05 12.44
N GLY A 227 3.30 -0.62 11.46
CA GLY A 227 2.65 -0.87 10.18
C GLY A 227 3.31 -1.98 9.38
N SER A 228 2.63 -2.40 8.31
CA SER A 228 3.08 -3.44 7.40
C SER A 228 3.00 -2.99 5.96
N SER A 229 3.50 -3.82 5.05
CA SER A 229 3.13 -3.77 3.64
C SER A 229 1.67 -4.17 3.44
N HIS A 230 1.26 -4.24 2.18
CA HIS A 230 -0.07 -4.67 1.75
C HIS A 230 -0.43 -6.11 2.18
N TRP A 231 0.53 -6.94 2.59
CA TRP A 231 0.26 -8.32 3.02
C TRP A 231 -0.50 -8.37 4.35
N PRO A 232 -1.72 -8.95 4.39
CA PRO A 232 -2.52 -9.04 5.62
C PRO A 232 -1.86 -9.82 6.76
N GLN A 233 -0.95 -10.74 6.43
CA GLN A 233 -0.16 -11.54 7.37
C GLN A 233 1.02 -10.76 7.99
N CYS A 234 1.21 -9.49 7.62
CA CYS A 234 2.29 -8.65 8.14
C CYS A 234 3.70 -9.15 7.77
N LEU A 235 3.86 -9.70 6.55
CA LEU A 235 5.13 -10.29 6.07
C LEU A 235 6.30 -9.30 6.13
N GLN A 236 6.06 -8.04 5.76
CA GLN A 236 7.05 -6.97 5.91
C GLN A 236 6.50 -5.90 6.85
N SER A 237 7.02 -5.89 8.07
CA SER A 237 6.72 -4.86 9.06
C SER A 237 7.69 -3.69 8.92
N PHE A 238 7.17 -2.47 9.01
CA PHE A 238 7.98 -1.28 9.00
C PHE A 238 8.03 -0.67 10.38
N ASN A 239 9.25 -0.45 10.86
CA ASN A 239 9.48 0.41 12.00
C ASN A 239 10.62 1.38 11.69
N ARG A 240 10.26 2.59 11.28
CA ARG A 240 11.25 3.66 11.11
C ARG A 240 10.71 4.93 11.73
N PRO A 241 11.48 5.61 12.60
CA PRO A 241 11.09 6.94 13.05
C PRO A 241 11.00 7.88 11.84
N ALA A 242 10.09 8.85 11.90
CA ALA A 242 10.00 9.88 10.89
C ALA A 242 11.27 10.74 10.90
N VAL A 243 11.98 10.78 9.78
CA VAL A 243 13.20 11.57 9.58
C VAL A 243 12.95 12.57 8.44
N ARG A 244 13.37 13.82 8.63
CA ARG A 244 13.27 14.89 7.64
C ARG A 244 14.30 14.68 6.52
N ASN A 245 14.13 15.38 5.39
CA ASN A 245 15.03 15.23 4.23
C ASN A 245 16.48 15.68 4.51
N ASP A 246 16.71 16.45 5.57
CA ASP A 246 18.04 16.83 6.04
C ASP A 246 18.67 15.83 7.02
N GLY A 247 18.00 14.70 7.27
CA GLY A 247 18.44 13.66 8.20
C GLY A 247 18.07 13.89 9.66
N THR A 248 17.45 15.03 9.99
CA THR A 248 17.05 15.31 11.38
C THR A 248 15.78 14.54 11.77
N PRO A 249 15.67 14.04 13.01
CA PRO A 249 14.42 13.46 13.50
C PRO A 249 13.27 14.46 13.40
N CYS A 250 12.12 14.00 12.90
CA CYS A 250 10.93 14.83 12.86
C CYS A 250 10.43 15.07 14.30
N PRO A 251 10.29 16.33 14.76
CA PRO A 251 9.85 16.62 16.13
C PRO A 251 8.41 16.19 16.41
N ALA A 252 7.60 15.98 15.37
CA ALA A 252 6.24 15.46 15.47
C ALA A 252 6.17 13.93 15.39
N ASN A 253 7.31 13.22 15.40
CA ASN A 253 7.32 11.76 15.35
C ASN A 253 6.60 11.17 16.56
N ARG A 254 5.83 10.10 16.33
CA ARG A 254 5.09 9.37 17.36
C ARG A 254 5.03 7.89 17.00
N THR A 255 4.97 7.04 18.03
CA THR A 255 4.91 5.58 17.89
C THR A 255 3.50 5.03 18.07
N ALA A 256 2.53 5.88 18.39
CA ALA A 256 1.14 5.54 18.68
C ALA A 256 0.18 6.48 17.94
N PRO A 257 -1.07 6.02 17.66
CA PRO A 257 -2.12 6.87 17.11
C PRO A 257 -2.45 8.04 18.05
N PHE A 258 -3.02 9.12 17.51
CA PHE A 258 -3.47 10.26 18.32
C PHE A 258 -4.78 9.90 19.01
N HIS A 259 -5.63 9.15 18.29
CA HIS A 259 -6.84 8.55 18.84
C HIS A 259 -6.75 7.03 18.68
N GLU A 260 -6.72 6.33 19.82
CA GLU A 260 -6.73 4.87 19.85
C GLU A 260 -8.04 4.34 19.21
N PRO A 261 -7.96 3.25 18.42
CA PRO A 261 -9.13 2.69 17.76
C PRO A 261 -10.07 2.04 18.77
N VAL A 262 -11.37 2.25 18.58
CA VAL A 262 -12.41 1.58 19.37
C VAL A 262 -12.95 0.40 18.60
N PHE A 263 -12.77 -0.81 19.13
CA PHE A 263 -13.22 -2.04 18.48
C PHE A 263 -14.50 -2.61 19.06
N ASN A 264 -15.35 -3.10 18.17
CA ASN A 264 -16.28 -4.19 18.49
C ASN A 264 -15.60 -5.55 18.22
N GLU A 265 -16.27 -6.64 18.53
CA GLU A 265 -15.73 -8.00 18.34
C GLU A 265 -15.30 -8.27 16.89
N ARG A 266 -16.13 -7.89 15.91
CA ARG A 266 -15.84 -8.11 14.49
C ARG A 266 -14.58 -7.38 14.04
N ASN A 267 -14.46 -6.11 14.41
CA ASN A 267 -13.33 -5.27 14.01
C ASN A 267 -12.03 -5.75 14.68
N TYR A 268 -12.13 -6.24 15.92
CA TYR A 268 -10.98 -6.80 16.62
C TYR A 268 -10.49 -8.09 15.96
N LYS A 269 -11.37 -8.93 15.37
CA LYS A 269 -10.97 -10.10 14.59
C LYS A 269 -10.07 -9.75 13.40
N LEU A 270 -10.29 -8.61 12.74
CA LEU A 270 -9.45 -8.16 11.62
C LEU A 270 -7.97 -7.95 12.01
N THR A 271 -7.68 -7.73 13.29
CA THR A 271 -6.29 -7.64 13.80
C THR A 271 -5.54 -8.96 13.70
N GLY A 272 -6.23 -10.10 13.55
CA GLY A 272 -5.64 -11.43 13.63
C GLY A 272 -5.39 -11.95 15.06
N ILE A 273 -5.37 -11.07 16.07
CA ILE A 273 -5.02 -11.43 17.45
C ILE A 273 -5.97 -12.49 18.04
N PRO A 274 -7.30 -12.40 17.87
CA PRO A 274 -8.23 -13.40 18.40
C PRO A 274 -7.98 -14.82 17.87
N TYR A 275 -7.39 -14.96 16.69
CA TYR A 275 -7.16 -16.27 16.05
C TYR A 275 -5.87 -16.96 16.52
N ILE A 276 -5.01 -16.29 17.31
CA ILE A 276 -3.76 -16.88 17.79
C ILE A 276 -4.01 -18.15 18.59
N ALA A 277 -5.03 -18.18 19.44
CA ALA A 277 -5.31 -19.35 20.28
C ALA A 277 -5.72 -20.59 19.48
N THR A 278 -6.28 -20.40 18.28
CA THR A 278 -6.81 -21.47 17.43
C THR A 278 -5.94 -21.78 16.21
N ALA A 279 -4.90 -20.96 15.96
CA ALA A 279 -3.94 -21.21 14.88
C ALA A 279 -2.99 -22.34 15.26
N ALA A 280 -2.87 -23.31 14.33
CA ALA A 280 -1.92 -24.42 14.39
C ALA A 280 -0.47 -23.93 14.25
#